data_AF-A0A097KQ51-F1
#
_entry.id   AF-A0A097KQ51-F1
#
_cell.length_a   1.000
_cell.length_b   1.000
_cell.length_c   1.000
_cell.angle_alpha   90.00
_cell.angle_beta   90.00
_cell.angle_gamma   90.00
#
_symmetry.space_group_name_H-M   'P 1'
#
loop_
_entity.id
_entity.type
_entity.pdbx_description
1 polymer ?
#
loop_
_entity_poly.entity_id
_entity_poly.type
_entity_poly.pdbx_seq_one_letter_code
_entity_poly.pdbx_strand_id
1 'polypeptide(L)' 'MFNSIRLLLAFLIILLIVPQTPTENFLLRKLHEFGIFANYNETKWFLNFFTWFSIFLFLILTFVYTLQN' A
#
# COMPACT_ATOMS: atom_id res chain seq x y z
N MET A 1 2.08 13.05 17.63
CA MET A 1 2.67 12.91 16.27
C MET A 1 2.44 11.52 15.67
N PHE A 2 2.73 10.43 16.41
CA PHE A 2 2.49 9.05 15.94
C PHE A 2 1.04 8.77 15.48
N ASN A 3 0.03 9.33 16.16
CA ASN A 3 -1.38 9.14 15.74
C ASN A 3 -1.70 9.76 14.37
N SER A 4 -1.16 10.93 14.05
CA SER A 4 -1.34 11.56 12.74
C SER A 4 -0.65 10.75 11.64
N ILE A 5 0.55 10.22 11.90
CA ILE A 5 1.28 9.34 10.98
C ILE A 5 0.49 8.04 10.74
N ARG A 6 -0.05 7.42 11.80
CA ARG A 6 -0.91 6.24 11.70
C ARG A 6 -2.17 6.51 10.89
N LEU A 7 -2.79 7.67 11.07
CA LEU A 7 -3.96 8.07 10.29
C LEU A 7 -3.64 8.20 8.80
N LEU A 8 -2.54 8.87 8.44
CA LEU A 8 -2.12 9.00 7.03
C LEU A 8 -1.80 7.63 6.41
N LEU A 9 -1.09 6.76 7.14
CA LEU A 9 -0.81 5.39 6.69
C LEU A 9 -2.09 4.57 6.51
N ALA A 10 -3.07 4.72 7.40
CA ALA A 10 -4.36 4.03 7.26
C ALA A 10 -5.09 4.47 5.98
N PHE A 11 -5.12 5.78 5.69
CA PHE A 11 -5.68 6.27 4.43
C PHE A 11 -4.92 5.76 3.20
N LEU A 12 -3.58 5.75 3.24
CA LEU A 12 -2.77 5.19 2.17
C LEU A 12 -3.10 3.71 1.92
N ILE A 13 -3.20 2.91 2.99
CA ILE A 13 -3.54 1.48 2.89
C ILE A 13 -4.94 1.29 2.30
N ILE A 14 -5.93 2.08 2.70
CA ILE A 14 -7.28 2.04 2.12
C ILE A 14 -7.21 2.34 0.63
N LEU A 15 -6.51 3.41 0.23
CA LEU A 15 -6.34 3.78 -1.17
C LEU A 15 -5.59 2.71 -1.98
N LEU A 16 -4.67 1.98 -1.35
CA LEU A 16 -3.97 0.86 -1.99
C LEU A 16 -4.88 -0.35 -2.14
N ILE A 17 -5.59 -0.78 -1.11
CA ILE A 17 -6.32 -2.06 -1.11
C ILE A 17 -7.66 -1.96 -1.86
N VAL A 18 -8.43 -0.89 -1.64
CA VAL A 18 -9.80 -0.77 -2.16
C VAL A 18 -9.90 -0.94 -3.69
N PRO A 19 -9.06 -0.31 -4.53
CA PRO A 19 -9.14 -0.44 -5.98
C PRO A 19 -8.49 -1.73 -6.54
N GLN A 20 -7.93 -2.60 -5.68
CA GLN A 20 -7.30 -3.86 -6.08
C GLN A 20 -8.27 -5.04 -5.92
N THR A 21 -9.16 -5.23 -6.90
CA THR A 21 -10.08 -6.38 -6.91
C THR A 21 -9.59 -7.50 -7.83
N PRO A 22 -10.04 -8.77 -7.65
CA PRO A 22 -9.66 -9.88 -8.53
C PRO A 22 -10.11 -9.70 -9.98
N THR A 23 -11.22 -9.01 -10.20
CA THR A 23 -11.80 -8.76 -11.53
C THR A 23 -11.17 -7.55 -12.21
N GLU A 24 -11.01 -6.45 -11.47
CA GLU A 24 -10.33 -5.24 -11.95
C GLU A 24 -9.40 -4.67 -10.90
N ASN A 25 -8.11 -4.62 -11.22
CA ASN A 25 -7.12 -3.90 -10.42
C ASN A 25 -6.82 -2.55 -11.11
N PHE A 26 -7.60 -1.53 -10.74
CA PHE A 26 -7.50 -0.20 -11.35
C PHE A 26 -6.12 0.42 -11.13
N LEU A 27 -5.56 0.26 -9.92
CA LEU A 27 -4.22 0.76 -9.59
C LEU A 27 -3.14 0.12 -10.45
N LEU A 28 -3.20 -1.21 -10.61
CA LEU A 28 -2.25 -1.95 -11.44
C LEU A 28 -2.31 -1.48 -12.90
N ARG A 29 -3.53 -1.32 -13.45
CA ARG A 29 -3.71 -0.80 -14.81
C ARG A 29 -3.12 0.60 -14.95
N LYS A 30 -3.45 1.52 -14.04
CA LYS A 30 -2.96 2.91 -14.09
C LYS A 30 -1.43 3.00 -13.92
N LEU A 31 -0.85 2.21 -13.02
CA LEU A 31 0.59 2.15 -12.83
C LEU A 31 1.33 1.62 -14.07
N HIS A 32 0.74 0.63 -14.75
CA HIS A 32 1.30 0.13 -16.00
C HIS A 32 1.16 1.15 -17.14
N GLU A 33 0.03 1.86 -17.22
CA GLU A 33 -0.20 2.93 -18.21
C GLU A 33 0.80 4.09 -18.09
N PHE A 34 1.36 4.34 -16.89
CA PHE A 34 2.42 5.36 -16.73
C PHE A 34 3.74 4.98 -17.42
N GLY A 35 3.94 3.72 -17.81
CA GLY A 35 5.13 3.27 -18.53
C GLY A 35 6.43 3.25 -17.70
N ILE A 36 6.31 3.26 -16.36
CA ILE A 36 7.46 3.25 -15.44
C ILE A 36 8.08 1.84 -15.33
N PHE A 37 7.24 0.80 -15.43
CA PHE A 37 7.66 -0.60 -15.33
C PHE A 37 7.80 -1.23 -16.71
N ALA A 38 8.72 -2.19 -16.86
CA ALA A 38 9.00 -2.81 -18.15
C ALA A 38 7.83 -3.70 -18.63
N ASN A 39 7.04 -4.24 -17.71
CA ASN A 39 5.86 -5.03 -18.05
C ASN A 39 4.81 -5.07 -16.93
N TYR A 40 3.65 -5.61 -17.26
CA TYR A 40 2.52 -5.77 -16.34
C TYR A 40 2.85 -6.62 -15.12
N ASN A 41 3.67 -7.67 -15.28
CA ASN A 41 4.03 -8.56 -14.18
C ASN A 41 4.94 -7.87 -13.16
N GLU A 42 5.88 -7.04 -13.63
CA GLU A 42 6.71 -6.19 -12.77
C GLU A 42 5.87 -5.16 -12.01
N THR A 43 4.92 -4.51 -12.69
CA THR A 43 3.98 -3.57 -12.05
C THR A 43 3.17 -4.27 -10.95
N LYS A 44 2.70 -5.49 -11.23
CA LYS A 44 1.94 -6.31 -10.27
C LYS A 44 2.80 -6.69 -9.07
N TRP A 45 4.04 -7.10 -9.31
CA TRP A 45 4.98 -7.43 -8.25
C TRP A 45 5.28 -6.22 -7.36
N PHE A 46 5.55 -5.07 -7.96
CA PHE A 46 5.79 -3.82 -7.24
C PHE A 46 4.57 -3.41 -6.41
N LEU A 47 3.37 -3.41 -7.00
CA LEU A 47 2.15 -3.02 -6.30
C LEU A 47 1.86 -3.95 -5.12
N ASN A 48 2.06 -5.26 -5.29
CA ASN A 48 1.94 -6.24 -4.21
C ASN A 48 2.97 -6.00 -3.11
N PHE A 49 4.25 -5.83 -3.48
CA PHE A 49 5.31 -5.51 -2.54
C PHE A 49 5.00 -4.24 -1.74
N PHE A 50 4.61 -3.17 -2.43
CA PHE A 50 4.30 -1.88 -1.82
C PHE A 50 3.08 -1.95 -0.89
N THR A 51 2.05 -2.70 -1.28
CA THR A 51 0.86 -2.93 -0.45
C THR A 51 1.22 -3.68 0.83
N TRP A 52 1.94 -4.80 0.71
CA TRP A 52 2.37 -5.58 1.88
C TRP A 52 3.33 -4.80 2.76
N PHE A 53 4.30 -4.10 2.18
CA PHE A 53 5.21 -3.22 2.92
C PHE A 53 4.44 -2.17 3.72
N SER A 54 3.45 -1.51 3.12
CA SER A 54 2.63 -0.49 3.78
C SER A 54 1.84 -1.08 4.96
N ILE A 55 1.24 -2.27 4.79
CA ILE A 55 0.54 -2.98 5.86
C ILE A 55 1.50 -3.33 7.01
N PHE A 56 2.65 -3.94 6.70
CA PHE A 56 3.64 -4.30 7.71
C PHE A 56 4.15 -3.08 8.47
N LEU A 57 4.45 -1.99 7.76
CA LEU A 57 4.88 -0.73 8.36
C LEU A 57 3.82 -0.17 9.32
N PHE A 58 2.54 -0.17 8.93
CA PHE A 58 1.44 0.27 9.80
C PHE A 58 1.30 -0.59 11.05
N LEU A 59 1.44 -1.91 10.92
CA LEU A 59 1.38 -2.83 12.06
C LEU A 59 2.54 -2.62 13.03
N ILE A 60 3.77 -2.51 12.53
CA ILE A 60 4.97 -2.25 13.35
C ILE A 60 4.82 -0.92 14.10
N LEU A 61 4.43 0.15 13.40
CA LEU A 61 4.23 1.46 14.02
C LEU A 61 3.12 1.43 15.08
N THR A 62 2.04 0.69 14.83
CA THR A 62 0.96 0.51 15.81
C THR A 62 1.45 -0.24 17.04
N PHE A 63 2.20 -1.33 16.85
CA PHE A 63 2.75 -2.12 17.95
C PHE A 63 3.74 -1.30 18.81
N VAL A 64 4.67 -0.59 18.17
CA VAL A 64 5.63 0.29 18.87
C VAL A 64 4.92 1.38 19.66
N TYR A 65 3.89 2.01 19.07
CA TYR A 65 3.10 3.02 19.76
C TYR A 65 2.40 2.45 21.00
N THR A 66 1.82 1.26 20.90
CA THR A 66 1.17 0.57 22.03
C THR A 66 2.16 0.21 23.14
N LEU A 67 3.43 -0.09 22.82
CA LEU A 67 4.44 -0.36 23.84
C LEU A 67 4.92 0.89 24.60
N GLN A 68 4.83 2.06 23.97
CA GLN A 68 5.29 3.32 24.55
C GLN A 68 4.26 3.99 25.46
N ASN A 69 2.99 3.56 25.40
CA ASN A 69 1.85 4.22 26.00
C ASN A 69 1.12 3.30 26.97
#